data_AF-A0A2V9M211-F1
#
_entry.id   AF-A0A2V9M211-F1
#
_cell.length_a   1.000
_cell.length_b   1.000
_cell.length_c   1.000
_cell.angle_alpha   90.00
_cell.angle_beta   90.00
_cell.angle_gamma   90.00
#
_symmetry.space_group_name_H-M   'P 1'
#
loop_
_entity.id
_entity.type
_entity.pdbx_description
1 polymer ?
#
loop_
_entity_poly.entity_id
_entity_poly.type
_entity_poly.pdbx_seq_one_letter_code
_entity_poly.pdbx_strand_id
1 'polypeptide(L)' 'MKLSDYIGFGVFLGWGLWWLVFPNSVIRFYTRFHSGKVRLPRPLGVRLAGALWIVLVIMLAVFAKK' A
#
# COMPACT_ATOMS: atom_id res chain seq x y z
N MET A 1 -14.62 17.26 5.91
CA MET A 1 -13.47 16.75 5.12
C MET A 1 -13.39 17.56 3.85
N LYS A 2 -12.20 18.05 3.51
CA LYS A 2 -11.95 18.82 2.28
C LYS A 2 -11.82 17.86 1.11
N LEU A 3 -12.03 18.35 -0.12
CA LEU A 3 -11.82 17.57 -1.34
C LEU A 3 -10.40 16.97 -1.40
N SER A 4 -9.41 17.69 -0.89
CA SER A 4 -8.02 17.23 -0.74
C SER A 4 -7.91 15.94 0.07
N ASP A 5 -8.73 15.77 1.10
CA ASP A 5 -8.68 14.61 1.99
C ASP A 5 -9.17 13.37 1.24
N TYR A 6 -10.28 13.49 0.50
CA TYR A 6 -10.82 12.40 -0.32
C TYR A 6 -9.85 11.96 -1.42
N ILE A 7 -9.19 12.91 -2.08
CA ILE A 7 -8.16 12.61 -3.09
C ILE A 7 -6.99 11.87 -2.43
N GLY A 8 -6.51 12.37 -1.29
CA GLY A 8 -5.46 11.71 -0.52
C GLY A 8 -5.84 10.28 -0.15
N PHE A 9 -7.02 10.07 0.44
CA PHE A 9 -7.51 8.75 0.81
C PHE A 9 -7.62 7.81 -0.39
N GLY A 10 -8.12 8.28 -1.54
CA GLY A 10 -8.23 7.49 -2.76
C GLY A 10 -6.87 7.01 -3.27
N VAL A 11 -5.87 7.89 -3.29
CA VAL A 11 -4.51 7.54 -3.71
C VAL A 11 -3.87 6.54 -2.74
N PHE A 12 -3.98 6.78 -1.43
CA PHE A 12 -3.40 5.90 -0.41
C PHE A 12 -4.07 4.53 -0.32
N LEU A 13 -5.40 4.47 -0.49
CA LEU A 13 -6.14 3.21 -0.60
C LEU A 13 -5.76 2.45 -1.87
N GLY A 14 -5.74 3.15 -3.03
CA GLY A 14 -5.34 2.55 -4.30
C GLY A 14 -3.93 1.97 -4.24
N TRP A 15 -3.02 2.65 -3.56
CA TRP A 15 -1.65 2.17 -3.32
C TRP A 15 -1.64 0.87 -2.49
N GLY A 16 -2.37 0.81 -1.38
CA GLY A 16 -2.49 -0.42 -0.58
C GLY A 16 -3.17 -1.57 -1.32
N LEU A 17 -4.21 -1.27 -2.10
CA LEU A 17 -4.91 -2.24 -2.95
C LEU A 17 -4.00 -2.81 -4.03
N TRP A 18 -3.15 -1.99 -4.64
CA TRP A 18 -2.17 -2.45 -5.63
C TRP A 18 -1.22 -3.51 -5.04
N TRP A 19 -0.80 -3.35 -3.78
CA TRP A 19 0.05 -4.33 -3.09
C TRP A 19 -0.66 -5.66 -2.84
N LEU A 20 -1.96 -5.60 -2.52
CA LEU A 20 -2.80 -6.77 -2.28
C LEU A 20 -3.10 -7.56 -3.56
N VAL A 21 -3.52 -6.87 -4.62
CA VAL A 21 -3.97 -7.49 -5.88
C VAL A 21 -2.77 -7.93 -6.72
N PHE A 22 -1.72 -7.10 -6.81
CA PHE A 22 -0.58 -7.33 -7.71
C PHE A 22 0.77 -7.37 -6.98
N PRO A 23 0.96 -8.30 -6.02
CA PRO A 23 2.19 -8.35 -5.21
C PRO A 23 3.46 -8.57 -6.06
N ASN A 24 3.37 -9.34 -7.16
CA ASN A 24 4.49 -9.55 -8.07
C ASN A 24 4.92 -8.27 -8.79
N SER A 25 3.97 -7.36 -9.09
CA SER A 25 4.27 -6.05 -9.67
C SER A 25 5.03 -5.18 -8.68
N VAL A 26 4.62 -5.21 -7.41
CA VAL A 26 5.29 -4.48 -6.32
C VAL A 26 6.69 -5.05 -6.06
N ILE A 27 6.85 -6.36 -6.04
CA ILE A 27 8.16 -7.00 -5.92
C ILE A 27 9.06 -6.56 -7.08
N ARG A 28 8.56 -6.61 -8.32
CA ARG A 28 9.32 -6.19 -9.50
C ARG A 28 9.69 -4.70 -9.46
N PHE A 29 8.77 -3.85 -9.00
CA PHE A 29 9.05 -2.43 -8.76
C PHE A 29 10.16 -2.26 -7.71
N TYR A 30 10.04 -2.95 -6.57
CA TYR A 30 11.03 -2.93 -5.50
C TYR A 30 12.41 -3.42 -5.97
N THR A 31 12.44 -4.48 -6.78
CA THR A 31 13.69 -5.00 -7.38
C THR A 31 14.35 -4.04 -8.35
N ARG A 32 13.56 -3.25 -9.08
CA ARG A 32 14.10 -2.27 -10.02
C ARG A 32 14.83 -1.16 -9.28
N PHE A 33 14.38 -0.82 -8.07
CA PHE A 33 15.03 0.16 -7.20
C PHE A 33 16.20 -0.43 -6.40
N HIS A 34 16.14 -1.71 -6.06
CA HIS A 34 17.19 -2.40 -5.31
C HIS A 34 17.91 -3.38 -6.23
N SER A 35 18.99 -2.92 -6.87
CA SER A 35 19.82 -3.66 -7.83
C SER A 35 20.36 -4.99 -7.28
N GLY A 36 19.53 -6.03 -7.28
CA GLY A 36 19.88 -7.45 -7.12
C GLY A 36 20.39 -7.92 -5.76
N LYS A 37 20.72 -7.02 -4.81
CA LYS A 37 21.39 -7.41 -3.55
C LYS A 37 20.46 -7.79 -2.39
N VAL A 38 19.14 -7.73 -2.56
CA VAL A 38 18.19 -7.91 -1.45
C VAL A 38 17.37 -9.18 -1.64
N ARG A 39 17.21 -9.98 -0.58
CA ARG A 39 16.29 -11.12 -0.57
C ARG A 39 14.88 -10.62 -0.90
N LEU A 40 14.29 -11.21 -1.94
CA LEU A 40 12.98 -10.82 -2.39
C LEU A 40 11.93 -11.15 -1.33
N PRO A 41 11.07 -10.18 -0.94
CA PRO A 41 9.98 -10.49 -0.06
C PRO A 41 9.03 -11.47 -0.76
N ARG A 42 8.55 -12.47 -0.01
CA ARG A 42 7.55 -13.40 -0.52
C ARG A 42 6.28 -12.62 -0.91
N PRO A 43 5.56 -13.01 -1.97
CA PRO A 43 4.31 -12.36 -2.36
C PRO A 43 3.29 -12.26 -1.21
N LEU A 44 3.28 -13.26 -0.33
CA LEU A 44 2.45 -13.26 0.89
C LEU A 44 2.79 -12.07 1.82
N GLY A 45 4.08 -11.77 2.03
CA GLY A 45 4.51 -10.66 2.87
C GLY A 45 4.08 -9.30 2.30
N VAL A 46 4.13 -9.16 0.97
CA VAL A 46 3.66 -7.94 0.29
C VAL A 46 2.14 -7.78 0.43
N ARG A 47 1.37 -8.86 0.32
CA ARG A 47 -0.08 -8.83 0.55
C ARG A 47 -0.43 -8.45 1.98
N LEU A 48 0.28 -9.01 2.97
CA LEU A 48 0.07 -8.67 4.38
C LEU A 48 0.42 -7.21 4.67
N ALA A 49 1.51 -6.70 4.10
CA ALA A 49 1.89 -5.29 4.20
C ALA A 49 0.84 -4.37 3.55
N GLY A 50 0.31 -4.75 2.37
CA GLY A 50 -0.79 -4.04 1.71
C GLY A 50 -2.08 -4.05 2.53
N ALA A 51 -2.44 -5.18 3.13
CA ALA A 51 -3.60 -5.28 4.01
C ALA A 51 -3.45 -4.41 5.26
N LEU A 52 -2.28 -4.43 5.91
CA LEU A 52 -1.97 -3.58 7.05
C LEU A 52 -2.04 -2.10 6.67
N TRP A 53 -1.55 -1.73 5.48
CA TRP A 53 -1.62 -0.37 4.95
C TRP A 53 -3.07 0.10 4.79
N ILE A 54 -3.93 -0.71 4.19
CA ILE A 54 -5.36 -0.39 4.03
C ILE A 54 -6.03 -0.19 5.39
N VAL A 55 -5.79 -1.09 6.35
CA VAL A 55 -6.34 -0.97 7.70
C VAL A 55 -5.93 0.35 8.35
N LEU A 56 -4.67 0.73 8.23
CA LEU A 56 -4.15 1.98 8.78
C LEU A 56 -4.81 3.20 8.11
N VAL A 57 -4.97 3.20 6.79
CA VAL A 57 -5.63 4.28 6.05
C VAL A 57 -7.11 4.41 6.44
N ILE A 58 -7.82 3.29 6.61
CA ILE A 58 -9.21 3.27 7.08
C ILE A 58 -9.29 3.83 8.51
N MET A 59 -8.38 3.41 9.40
CA MET A 59 -8.34 3.89 10.77
C MET A 59 -8.11 5.41 10.83
N LEU A 60 -7.20 5.94 10.02
CA LEU A 60 -6.98 7.37 9.87
C LEU A 60 -8.21 8.09 9.34
N ALA A 61 -8.94 7.51 8.38
CA ALA A 61 -10.19 8.10 7.88
C ALA A 61 -11.27 8.17 8.97
N VAL A 62 -11.36 7.16 9.83
CA VAL A 62 -12.29 7.14 10.97
C VAL A 62 -11.90 8.18 12.02
N PHE A 63 -10.62 8.27 12.36
CA PHE A 63 -10.13 9.28 13.32
C PHE A 63 -10.26 10.71 12.79
N ALA A 64 -9.95 10.96 11.53
CA ALA A 64 -10.07 12.29 10.91
C ALA A 64 -11.52 12.76 10.73
N LYS A 65 -12.49 11.83 10.79
CA LYS A 65 -13.92 12.13 10.79
C LYS A 65 -14.43 12.52 12.19
N LYS A 66 -13.71 12.14 13.25
CA LYS A 66 -14.07 12.41 14.65
C LYS A 66 -13.60 13.81 15.05
#